data_AF-A0A2A9NK83-F1
#
_entry.id   AF-A0A2A9NK83-F1
#
_cell.length_a   1.000
_cell.length_b   1.000
_cell.length_c   1.000
_cell.angle_alpha   90.00
_cell.angle_beta   90.00
_cell.angle_gamma   90.00
#
_symmetry.space_group_name_H-M   'P 1'
#
loop_
_entity.id
_entity.type
_entity.pdbx_description
1 polymer ?
#
loop_
_entity_poly.entity_id
_entity_poly.type
_entity_poly.pdbx_seq_one_letter_code
_entity_poly.pdbx_strand_id
1 'polypeptide(L)'
;MFVKAEWTQQTIIGHLGQTADSWDHDMLAWRTLSRHLPVGSLSRQCRNMDIQSLLRTQKRLVARHYYHPASVATRPNTLGARVWFRKDGTPRSKWKGVAYSSLIFCTLYIGYAMLVLIQELDSANNMYAILVHIQRADIDFSTANLSTPKGALAYFRQLCESFEGIPEGVLDTFTDNIAIFLSSEVYDESAKAEIHRILREGCEGVHTILQESRKKDALVTAAEVITAMDKQVTDLVRCIEKFVSDDEFAIKNLKIGDHVKDASRGDYEVVG
;
A
#
# COMPACT_ATOMS: atom_id res chain seq x y z
N MET A 1 4.31 -21.07 12.01
CA MET A 1 3.33 -21.55 11.01
C MET A 1 2.45 -20.34 10.69
N PHE A 2 2.74 -19.63 9.60
CA PHE A 2 2.09 -18.35 9.29
C PHE A 2 0.69 -18.61 8.73
N VAL A 3 -0.34 -18.12 9.43
CA VAL A 3 -1.70 -18.06 8.92
C VAL A 3 -1.79 -16.85 7.99
N LYS A 4 -1.97 -17.15 6.71
CA LYS A 4 -2.10 -16.23 5.59
C LYS A 4 -3.56 -15.75 5.56
N ALA A 5 -3.81 -14.47 5.89
CA ALA A 5 -5.13 -13.89 5.72
C ALA A 5 -5.29 -13.38 4.28
N GLU A 6 -6.08 -14.11 3.49
CA GLU A 6 -6.65 -13.65 2.23
C GLU A 6 -7.67 -12.54 2.50
N TRP A 7 -7.49 -11.38 1.91
CA TRP A 7 -8.59 -10.44 1.65
C TRP A 7 -8.64 -10.13 0.16
N THR A 8 -9.55 -10.84 -0.49
CA THR A 8 -9.98 -10.65 -1.87
C THR A 8 -10.93 -9.47 -2.01
N GLN A 9 -10.64 -8.62 -2.99
CA GLN A 9 -11.55 -7.95 -3.92
C GLN A 9 -13.02 -7.78 -3.50
N GLN A 10 -13.39 -6.54 -3.17
CA GLN A 10 -14.64 -5.83 -3.50
C GLN A 10 -14.60 -4.56 -2.64
N THR A 11 -14.40 -3.35 -3.17
CA THR A 11 -15.50 -2.48 -3.59
C THR A 11 -14.89 -1.13 -3.98
N ILE A 12 -14.76 -0.78 -5.27
CA ILE A 12 -14.72 0.62 -5.73
C ILE A 12 -15.29 0.68 -7.15
N ILE A 13 -16.62 0.84 -7.25
CA ILE A 13 -17.27 1.47 -8.41
C ILE A 13 -18.25 2.48 -7.82
N GLY A 14 -18.00 3.76 -8.06
CA GLY A 14 -18.98 4.81 -7.77
C GLY A 14 -18.37 6.05 -7.14
N HIS A 15 -17.82 6.93 -7.97
CA HIS A 15 -17.91 8.39 -7.93
C HIS A 15 -16.62 9.04 -8.42
N LEU A 16 -16.71 9.66 -9.60
CA LEU A 16 -16.01 10.90 -9.95
C LEU A 16 -16.70 11.44 -11.21
N GLY A 17 -17.82 12.11 -10.97
CA GLY A 17 -18.42 13.05 -11.90
C GLY A 17 -18.20 14.45 -11.35
N GLN A 18 -17.91 15.38 -12.25
CA GLN A 18 -17.80 16.83 -12.05
C GLN A 18 -16.48 17.35 -11.46
N THR A 19 -15.62 17.81 -12.36
CA THR A 19 -15.06 19.18 -12.39
C THR A 19 -14.11 19.26 -13.59
N ALA A 20 -14.67 19.54 -14.77
CA ALA A 20 -13.90 19.72 -16.00
C ALA A 20 -14.44 20.90 -16.80
N ASP A 21 -14.50 22.07 -16.15
CA ASP A 21 -14.79 23.36 -16.79
C ASP A 21 -13.77 24.37 -16.26
N SER A 22 -12.52 24.34 -16.77
CA SER A 22 -11.52 25.41 -16.53
C SER A 22 -10.20 25.26 -17.31
N TRP A 23 -10.16 24.64 -18.51
CA TRP A 23 -8.88 24.49 -19.25
C TRP A 23 -9.01 24.74 -20.76
N ASP A 24 -9.92 25.62 -21.17
CA ASP A 24 -10.22 25.89 -22.58
C ASP A 24 -9.56 27.17 -23.15
N HIS A 25 -8.53 27.73 -22.50
CA HIS A 25 -7.94 29.02 -22.92
C HIS A 25 -6.47 29.04 -23.40
N ASP A 26 -5.69 27.96 -23.29
CA ASP A 26 -4.24 28.04 -23.58
C ASP A 26 -3.70 27.18 -24.75
N MET A 27 -4.56 26.60 -25.59
CA MET A 27 -4.12 25.75 -26.73
C MET A 27 -4.39 26.35 -28.13
N LEU A 28 -4.50 27.67 -28.23
CA LEU A 28 -4.68 28.39 -29.50
C LEU A 28 -3.42 29.13 -30.02
N ALA A 29 -2.29 29.07 -29.32
CA ALA A 29 -1.09 29.86 -29.68
C ALA A 29 -0.02 29.14 -30.54
N TRP A 30 -0.18 27.86 -30.90
CA TRP A 30 0.90 27.09 -31.58
C TRP A 30 0.57 26.58 -33.00
N ARG A 31 -0.31 27.26 -33.75
CA ARG A 31 -0.68 26.85 -35.11
C ARG A 31 -0.63 27.90 -36.22
N THR A 32 0.15 28.96 -36.02
CA THR A 32 0.38 29.97 -37.05
C THR A 32 1.85 30.32 -37.11
N LEU A 33 2.65 29.52 -37.83
CA LEU A 33 3.93 29.91 -38.44
C LEU A 33 4.51 28.73 -39.22
N SER A 34 4.14 28.62 -40.50
CA SER A 34 4.95 28.05 -41.62
C SER A 34 4.06 27.76 -42.84
N ARG A 35 3.49 28.83 -43.40
CA ARG A 35 3.08 28.87 -44.81
C ARG A 35 3.58 30.20 -45.39
N HIS A 36 3.84 30.20 -46.71
CA HIS A 36 4.48 31.22 -47.57
C HIS A 36 5.99 30.92 -47.80
N LEU A 37 6.36 30.04 -48.76
CA LEU A 37 6.59 30.22 -50.23
C LEU A 37 7.89 31.01 -50.56
N PRO A 38 8.66 30.75 -51.67
CA PRO A 38 8.13 30.47 -53.02
C PRO A 38 8.95 29.56 -53.99
N VAL A 39 8.26 29.21 -55.08
CA VAL A 39 8.64 29.03 -56.50
C VAL A 39 10.14 28.96 -56.86
N GLY A 40 10.52 27.87 -57.54
CA GLY A 40 11.73 27.77 -58.36
C GLY A 40 11.53 26.83 -59.55
N SER A 41 11.44 27.40 -60.75
CA SER A 41 11.36 26.71 -62.04
C SER A 41 12.75 26.31 -62.54
N LEU A 42 12.97 25.05 -62.91
CA LEU A 42 13.98 24.67 -63.90
C LEU A 42 13.49 23.50 -64.77
N SER A 43 13.16 23.89 -66.00
CA SER A 43 13.49 23.26 -67.29
C SER A 43 13.61 21.74 -67.40
N ARG A 44 12.72 21.21 -68.26
CA ARG A 44 13.01 20.36 -69.44
C ARG A 44 14.39 19.70 -69.45
N GLN A 45 14.41 18.38 -69.22
CA GLN A 45 15.32 17.52 -69.96
C GLN A 45 14.61 16.25 -70.40
N CYS A 46 14.87 15.93 -71.65
CA CYS A 46 14.12 15.07 -72.55
C CYS A 46 14.32 13.58 -72.31
N ARG A 47 13.33 12.82 -72.82
CA ARG A 47 13.48 11.55 -73.54
C ARG A 47 14.02 10.35 -72.75
N ASN A 48 13.09 9.50 -72.33
CA ASN A 48 12.89 8.16 -72.91
C ASN A 48 11.65 7.55 -72.24
N MET A 49 10.46 7.86 -72.79
CA MET A 49 9.27 7.12 -72.42
C MET A 49 9.33 5.76 -73.10
N ASP A 50 9.86 4.81 -72.36
CA ASP A 50 9.86 3.40 -72.67
C ASP A 50 8.41 2.93 -72.85
N ILE A 51 8.06 2.47 -74.06
CA ILE A 51 6.71 1.99 -74.41
C ILE A 51 6.33 0.78 -73.53
N GLN A 52 7.30 0.12 -72.88
CA GLN A 52 7.03 -0.90 -71.85
C GLN A 52 6.43 -0.32 -70.56
N SER A 53 6.70 0.95 -70.21
CA SER A 53 6.12 1.59 -69.03
C SER A 53 4.63 1.90 -69.19
N LEU A 54 4.17 2.14 -70.41
CA LEU A 54 2.75 2.32 -70.77
C LEU A 54 1.99 0.99 -70.72
N LEU A 55 2.59 -0.12 -71.14
CA LEU A 55 1.97 -1.45 -71.04
C LEU A 55 1.96 -1.99 -69.60
N ARG A 56 2.94 -1.63 -68.76
CA ARG A 56 2.92 -1.94 -67.31
C ARG A 56 1.91 -1.10 -66.54
N THR A 57 1.65 0.14 -66.95
CA THR A 57 0.55 0.96 -66.38
C THR A 57 -0.81 0.45 -66.83
N GLN A 58 -0.94 -0.03 -68.07
CA GLN A 58 -2.20 -0.62 -68.55
C GLN A 58 -2.53 -1.96 -67.84
N LYS A 59 -1.53 -2.82 -67.57
CA LYS A 59 -1.73 -4.05 -66.77
C LYS A 59 -1.99 -3.79 -65.27
N ARG A 60 -1.64 -2.60 -64.75
CA ARG A 60 -2.03 -2.17 -63.39
C ARG A 60 -3.41 -1.53 -63.33
N LEU A 61 -3.97 -1.09 -64.46
CA LEU A 61 -5.33 -0.51 -64.52
C LEU A 61 -6.42 -1.57 -64.66
N VAL A 62 -6.10 -2.79 -65.13
CA VAL A 62 -7.06 -3.90 -65.28
C VAL A 62 -7.17 -4.76 -64.00
N ALA A 63 -6.27 -4.59 -63.04
CA ALA A 63 -6.43 -5.13 -61.69
C ALA A 63 -7.05 -4.11 -60.71
N ARG A 64 -7.81 -3.12 -61.23
CA ARG A 64 -8.86 -2.49 -60.42
C ARG A 64 -9.98 -3.50 -60.25
N HIS A 65 -9.81 -4.41 -59.30
CA HIS A 65 -10.98 -4.84 -58.54
C HIS A 65 -11.64 -3.56 -58.07
N TYR A 66 -12.83 -3.30 -58.60
CA TYR A 66 -13.76 -2.37 -58.01
C TYR A 66 -14.04 -2.91 -56.61
N TYR A 67 -13.20 -2.53 -55.65
CA TYR A 67 -13.67 -2.37 -54.30
C TYR A 67 -14.81 -1.38 -54.43
N HIS A 68 -16.04 -1.89 -54.37
CA HIS A 68 -17.15 -1.07 -53.93
C HIS A 68 -16.61 -0.22 -52.77
N PRO A 69 -16.77 1.11 -52.77
CA PRO A 69 -16.66 1.84 -51.54
C PRO A 69 -17.80 1.30 -50.69
N ALA A 70 -17.53 0.21 -49.94
CA ALA A 70 -18.28 -0.09 -48.74
C ALA A 70 -18.33 1.25 -48.03
N SER A 71 -19.55 1.74 -47.82
CA SER A 71 -19.87 2.98 -47.14
C SER A 71 -18.75 3.29 -46.16
N VAL A 72 -18.02 4.39 -46.40
CA VAL A 72 -16.91 4.80 -45.54
C VAL A 72 -17.48 4.82 -44.13
N ALA A 73 -17.19 3.76 -43.37
CA ALA A 73 -17.76 3.57 -42.05
C ALA A 73 -17.02 4.58 -41.20
N THR A 74 -17.59 5.78 -41.12
CA THR A 74 -17.11 6.85 -40.28
C THR A 74 -16.99 6.27 -38.89
N ARG A 75 -15.76 6.19 -38.38
CA ARG A 75 -15.49 5.61 -37.07
C ARG A 75 -16.45 6.24 -36.05
N PRO A 76 -17.04 5.45 -35.14
CA PRO A 76 -17.83 6.03 -34.06
C PRO A 76 -16.96 7.03 -33.29
N ASN A 77 -17.54 8.15 -32.85
CA ASN A 77 -16.78 9.23 -32.20
C ASN A 77 -16.46 8.91 -30.73
N THR A 78 -16.02 7.67 -30.44
CA THR A 78 -15.59 7.24 -29.12
C THR A 78 -14.07 7.33 -29.01
N LEU A 79 -13.55 7.57 -27.81
CA LEU A 79 -12.10 7.64 -27.57
C LEU A 79 -11.40 6.35 -28.00
N GLY A 80 -12.00 5.19 -27.70
CA GLY A 80 -11.50 3.89 -28.16
C GLY A 80 -11.41 3.79 -29.68
N ALA A 81 -12.45 4.22 -30.41
CA ALA A 81 -12.43 4.17 -31.87
C ALA A 81 -11.37 5.09 -32.49
N ARG A 82 -11.01 6.20 -31.82
CA ARG A 82 -9.91 7.08 -32.25
C ARG A 82 -8.53 6.44 -32.09
N VAL A 83 -8.35 5.59 -31.07
CA VAL A 83 -7.10 4.88 -30.77
C VAL A 83 -6.92 3.67 -31.69
N TRP A 84 -7.97 2.86 -31.88
CA TRP A 84 -7.90 1.59 -32.59
C TRP A 84 -8.13 1.70 -34.11
N PHE A 85 -8.82 2.74 -34.59
CA PHE A 85 -9.18 2.90 -36.01
C PHE A 85 -8.65 4.20 -36.62
N ARG A 86 -8.35 4.17 -37.92
CA ARG A 86 -7.98 5.37 -38.69
C ARG A 86 -9.23 6.22 -39.01
N LYS A 87 -9.04 7.42 -39.57
CA LYS A 87 -10.18 8.33 -39.88
C LYS A 87 -11.14 7.72 -40.93
N ASP A 88 -10.59 6.87 -41.79
CA ASP A 88 -11.26 6.05 -42.81
C ASP A 88 -11.94 4.78 -42.26
N GLY A 89 -11.97 4.57 -40.93
CA GLY A 89 -12.63 3.43 -40.31
C GLY A 89 -11.84 2.11 -40.38
N THR A 90 -10.72 2.07 -41.10
CA THR A 90 -9.87 0.88 -41.16
C THR A 90 -9.10 0.67 -39.84
N PRO A 91 -8.97 -0.58 -39.36
CA PRO A 91 -8.23 -0.87 -38.13
C PRO A 91 -6.76 -0.47 -38.28
N ARG A 92 -6.19 0.19 -37.26
CA ARG A 92 -4.75 0.44 -37.19
C ARG A 92 -3.99 -0.88 -36.98
N SER A 93 -2.70 -0.90 -37.36
CA SER A 93 -1.87 -2.11 -37.27
C SER A 93 -1.92 -2.73 -35.87
N LYS A 94 -2.19 -4.05 -35.81
CA LYS A 94 -2.28 -4.84 -34.56
C LYS A 94 -1.03 -4.68 -33.68
N TRP A 95 0.15 -4.56 -34.31
CA TRP A 95 1.42 -4.34 -33.62
C TRP A 95 1.49 -3.01 -32.85
N LYS A 96 0.85 -1.96 -33.35
CA LYS A 96 0.76 -0.69 -32.62
C LYS A 96 -0.10 -0.83 -31.38
N GLY A 97 -1.21 -1.57 -31.49
CA GLY A 97 -2.08 -1.90 -30.36
C GLY A 97 -1.34 -2.67 -29.26
N VAL A 98 -0.57 -3.70 -29.64
CA VAL A 98 0.27 -4.48 -28.72
C VAL A 98 1.33 -3.59 -28.06
N ALA A 99 1.97 -2.70 -28.81
CA ALA A 99 2.94 -1.77 -28.23
C ALA A 99 2.29 -0.81 -27.20
N TYR A 100 1.11 -0.26 -27.51
CA TYR A 100 0.37 0.60 -26.56
C TYR A 100 -0.11 -0.19 -25.34
N SER A 101 -0.65 -1.39 -25.51
CA SER A 101 -1.11 -2.21 -24.38
C SER A 101 0.06 -2.68 -23.51
N SER A 102 1.18 -3.03 -24.13
CA SER A 102 2.41 -3.39 -23.40
C SER A 102 2.91 -2.20 -22.59
N LEU A 103 2.89 -0.98 -23.15
CA LEU A 103 3.33 0.21 -22.44
C LEU A 103 2.40 0.52 -21.26
N ILE A 104 1.09 0.46 -21.45
CA ILE A 104 0.12 0.62 -20.36
C ILE A 104 0.32 -0.44 -19.28
N PHE A 105 0.47 -1.71 -19.66
CA PHE A 105 0.70 -2.80 -18.73
C PHE A 105 2.00 -2.62 -17.95
N CYS A 106 3.10 -2.25 -18.62
CA CYS A 106 4.36 -1.95 -17.96
C CYS A 106 4.22 -0.79 -16.98
N THR A 107 3.53 0.29 -17.34
CA THR A 107 3.29 1.42 -16.43
C THR A 107 2.47 1.00 -15.22
N LEU A 108 1.40 0.22 -15.42
CA LEU A 108 0.58 -0.28 -14.30
C LEU A 108 1.36 -1.23 -13.41
N TYR A 109 2.19 -2.11 -13.98
CA TYR A 109 3.04 -3.02 -13.23
C TYR A 109 4.09 -2.28 -12.41
N ILE A 110 4.74 -1.26 -12.99
CA ILE A 110 5.69 -0.41 -12.27
C ILE A 110 4.97 0.34 -11.14
N GLY A 111 3.79 0.89 -11.40
CA GLY A 111 2.97 1.53 -10.37
C GLY A 111 2.63 0.59 -9.22
N TYR A 112 2.23 -0.64 -9.52
CA TYR A 112 1.97 -1.67 -8.52
C TYR A 112 3.23 -2.03 -7.71
N ALA A 113 4.36 -2.25 -8.38
CA ALA A 113 5.62 -2.55 -7.72
C ALA A 113 6.07 -1.40 -6.80
N MET A 114 5.88 -0.14 -7.22
CA MET A 114 6.16 1.03 -6.38
C MET A 114 5.26 1.07 -5.14
N LEU A 115 3.97 0.73 -5.25
CA LEU A 115 3.08 0.68 -4.08
C LEU A 115 3.53 -0.39 -3.08
N VAL A 116 3.93 -1.56 -3.55
CA VAL A 116 4.48 -2.62 -2.69
C VAL A 116 5.76 -2.14 -2.00
N LEU A 117 6.69 -1.52 -2.74
CA LEU A 117 7.92 -0.98 -2.17
C LEU A 117 7.66 0.12 -1.14
N ILE A 118 6.69 1.01 -1.38
CA ILE A 118 6.31 2.06 -0.42
C ILE A 118 5.78 1.41 0.86
N GLN A 119 4.92 0.40 0.75
CA GLN A 119 4.38 -0.30 1.90
C GLN A 119 5.48 -1.03 2.71
N GLU A 120 6.43 -1.67 2.03
CA GLU A 120 7.59 -2.30 2.69
C GLU A 120 8.48 -1.26 3.38
N LEU A 121 8.73 -0.12 2.74
CA LEU A 121 9.51 0.98 3.34
C LEU A 121 8.80 1.56 4.57
N ASP A 122 7.49 1.75 4.49
CA ASP A 122 6.68 2.30 5.58
C ASP A 122 6.67 1.35 6.78
N SER A 123 6.49 0.04 6.53
CA SER A 123 6.60 -0.98 7.57
C SER A 123 7.99 -1.01 8.21
N ALA A 124 9.06 -0.93 7.41
CA ALA A 124 10.42 -0.90 7.93
C ALA A 124 10.68 0.38 8.75
N ASN A 125 10.19 1.52 8.26
CA ASN A 125 10.31 2.80 8.95
C ASN A 125 9.57 2.80 10.30
N ASN A 126 8.37 2.22 10.35
CA ASN A 126 7.64 2.02 11.60
C ASN A 126 8.43 1.15 12.59
N MET A 127 9.03 0.04 12.14
CA MET A 127 9.87 -0.80 12.99
C MET A 127 11.10 -0.05 13.53
N TYR A 128 11.73 0.79 12.72
CA TYR A 128 12.84 1.64 13.16
C TYR A 128 12.39 2.69 14.17
N ALA A 129 11.23 3.32 13.95
CA ALA A 129 10.66 4.28 14.90
C ALA A 129 10.43 3.61 16.27
N ILE A 130 9.74 2.47 16.29
CA ILE A 130 9.51 1.69 17.52
C ILE A 130 10.84 1.36 18.21
N LEU A 131 11.84 0.87 17.46
CA LEU A 131 13.15 0.54 18.03
C LEU A 131 13.81 1.76 18.68
N VAL A 132 13.78 2.93 18.05
CA VAL A 132 14.35 4.17 18.61
C VAL A 132 13.63 4.58 19.89
N HIS A 133 12.30 4.50 19.91
CA HIS A 133 11.51 4.84 21.10
C HIS A 133 11.77 3.86 22.25
N ILE A 134 11.84 2.56 21.96
CA ILE A 134 12.20 1.54 22.96
C ILE A 134 13.63 1.76 23.47
N GLN A 135 14.59 2.05 22.60
CA GLN A 135 15.95 2.38 23.02
C GLN A 135 15.99 3.59 23.94
N ARG A 136 15.16 4.61 23.70
CA ARG A 136 15.05 5.78 24.58
C ARG A 136 14.47 5.41 25.94
N ALA A 137 13.43 4.57 25.98
CA ALA A 137 12.88 4.06 27.23
C ALA A 137 13.91 3.20 28.00
N ASP A 138 14.72 2.42 27.28
CA ASP A 138 15.70 1.51 27.87
C ASP A 138 16.96 2.19 28.43
N ILE A 139 17.21 3.45 28.10
CA ILE A 139 18.29 4.25 28.73
C ILE A 139 18.14 4.24 30.27
N ASP A 140 16.90 4.28 30.75
CA ASP A 140 16.59 4.35 32.17
C ASP A 140 16.52 2.96 32.85
N PHE A 141 16.82 1.87 32.13
CA PHE A 141 16.76 0.50 32.65
C PHE A 141 17.55 0.34 33.96
N SER A 142 18.73 0.96 34.07
CA SER A 142 19.57 0.88 35.27
C SER A 142 18.90 1.45 36.54
N THR A 143 17.90 2.32 36.36
CA THR A 143 17.11 2.93 37.44
C THR A 143 15.75 2.25 37.65
N ALA A 144 15.35 1.36 36.74
CA ALA A 144 14.07 0.65 36.80
C ALA A 144 14.07 -0.39 37.92
N ASN A 145 13.05 -0.36 38.78
CA ASN A 145 12.91 -1.32 39.87
C ASN A 145 12.11 -2.56 39.43
N LEU A 146 12.80 -3.53 38.82
CA LEU A 146 12.19 -4.81 38.41
C LEU A 146 11.97 -5.81 39.56
N SER A 147 12.48 -5.51 40.77
CA SER A 147 12.33 -6.39 41.94
C SER A 147 10.93 -6.35 42.53
N THR A 148 10.11 -5.37 42.16
CA THR A 148 8.74 -5.24 42.64
C THR A 148 7.74 -5.35 41.48
N PRO A 149 6.55 -5.95 41.67
CA PRO A 149 5.54 -6.06 40.63
C PRO A 149 5.13 -4.69 40.05
N LYS A 150 4.98 -3.68 40.92
CA LYS A 150 4.61 -2.32 40.51
C LYS A 150 5.70 -1.65 39.67
N GLY A 151 6.96 -1.79 40.06
CA GLY A 151 8.08 -1.22 39.30
C GLY A 151 8.30 -1.93 37.95
N ALA A 152 8.16 -3.26 37.92
CA ALA A 152 8.20 -4.02 36.68
C ALA A 152 7.07 -3.64 35.71
N LEU A 153 5.84 -3.47 36.22
CA LEU A 153 4.70 -3.02 35.41
C LEU A 153 4.88 -1.59 34.88
N ALA A 154 5.40 -0.68 35.70
CA ALA A 154 5.66 0.71 35.29
C ALA A 154 6.70 0.78 34.15
N TYR A 155 7.78 -0.01 34.26
CA TYR A 155 8.79 -0.09 33.21
C TYR A 155 8.24 -0.77 31.94
N PHE A 156 7.48 -1.86 32.10
CA PHE A 156 6.82 -2.52 30.98
C PHE A 156 5.87 -1.58 30.22
N ARG A 157 5.09 -0.77 30.96
CA ARG A 157 4.25 0.28 30.38
C ARG A 157 5.05 1.27 29.55
N GLN A 158 6.18 1.75 30.06
CA GLN A 158 7.06 2.67 29.35
C GLN A 158 7.59 2.07 28.03
N LEU A 159 7.88 0.76 28.00
CA LEU A 159 8.22 0.05 26.77
C LEU A 159 7.04 -0.02 25.80
N CYS A 160 5.83 -0.28 26.29
CA CYS A 160 4.61 -0.31 25.47
C CYS A 160 4.23 1.06 24.90
N GLU A 161 4.54 2.17 25.60
CA GLU A 161 4.32 3.55 25.12
C GLU A 161 5.14 3.87 23.86
N SER A 162 6.14 3.04 23.52
CA SER A 162 6.95 3.18 22.32
C SER A 162 6.26 2.72 21.03
N PHE A 163 5.10 2.06 21.13
CA PHE A 163 4.34 1.59 19.98
C PHE A 163 3.34 2.65 19.52
N GLU A 164 3.63 3.27 18.37
CA GLU A 164 2.70 4.18 17.71
C GLU A 164 1.50 3.40 17.14
N GLY A 165 0.28 3.88 17.40
CA GLY A 165 -0.96 3.28 16.89
C GLY A 165 -1.76 2.46 17.90
N ILE A 166 -1.33 2.35 19.15
CA ILE A 166 -2.22 1.86 20.23
C ILE A 166 -3.33 2.90 20.44
N PRO A 167 -4.63 2.54 20.38
CA PRO A 167 -5.70 3.49 20.61
C PRO A 167 -5.61 4.11 22.01
N GLU A 168 -6.00 5.39 22.09
CA GLU A 168 -5.94 6.15 23.35
C GLU A 168 -6.71 5.43 24.47
N GLY A 169 -6.09 5.32 25.64
CA GLY A 169 -6.67 4.66 26.81
C GLY A 169 -6.63 3.12 26.80
N VAL A 170 -6.29 2.46 25.69
CA VAL A 170 -6.17 0.98 25.65
C VAL A 170 -5.00 0.51 26.49
N LEU A 171 -3.84 1.15 26.35
CA LEU A 171 -2.65 0.84 27.15
C LEU A 171 -2.90 1.12 28.63
N ASP A 172 -3.50 2.27 28.96
CA ASP A 172 -3.86 2.62 30.34
C ASP A 172 -4.77 1.56 30.94
N THR A 173 -5.88 1.25 30.27
CA THR A 173 -6.84 0.22 30.71
C THR A 173 -6.17 -1.13 30.93
N PHE A 174 -5.30 -1.55 30.01
CA PHE A 174 -4.55 -2.81 30.15
C PHE A 174 -3.64 -2.80 31.38
N THR A 175 -2.86 -1.74 31.56
CA THR A 175 -1.93 -1.62 32.70
C THR A 175 -2.65 -1.47 34.03
N ASP A 176 -3.76 -0.72 34.07
CA ASP A 176 -4.60 -0.55 35.26
C ASP A 176 -5.24 -1.88 35.67
N ASN A 177 -5.71 -2.67 34.70
CA ASN A 177 -6.24 -4.00 34.98
C ASN A 177 -5.19 -4.92 35.61
N ILE A 178 -3.95 -4.90 35.12
CA ILE A 178 -2.84 -5.65 35.73
C ILE A 178 -2.52 -5.10 37.12
N ALA A 179 -2.51 -3.79 37.30
CA ALA A 179 -2.25 -3.16 38.60
C ALA A 179 -3.32 -3.53 39.65
N ILE A 180 -4.59 -3.57 39.24
CA ILE A 180 -5.72 -4.04 40.05
C ILE A 180 -5.53 -5.52 40.40
N PHE A 181 -5.18 -6.37 39.42
CA PHE A 181 -4.91 -7.78 39.66
C PHE A 181 -3.80 -7.99 40.70
N LEU A 182 -2.68 -7.29 40.53
CA LEU A 182 -1.53 -7.38 41.44
C LEU A 182 -1.82 -6.84 42.85
N SER A 183 -2.78 -5.91 42.98
CA SER A 183 -3.14 -5.30 44.26
C SER A 183 -4.33 -5.95 44.96
N SER A 184 -5.07 -6.83 44.28
CA SER A 184 -6.26 -7.49 44.80
C SER A 184 -5.91 -8.54 45.85
N GLU A 185 -6.62 -8.55 46.97
CA GLU A 185 -6.50 -9.60 48.01
C GLU A 185 -7.18 -10.92 47.60
N VAL A 186 -7.99 -10.91 46.53
CA VAL A 186 -8.78 -12.06 46.07
C VAL A 186 -7.92 -13.08 45.32
N TYR A 187 -6.85 -12.62 44.65
CA TYR A 187 -6.01 -13.50 43.83
C TYR A 187 -4.84 -14.07 44.63
N ASP A 188 -4.53 -15.34 44.38
CA ASP A 188 -3.43 -16.06 45.02
C ASP A 188 -2.08 -15.37 44.79
N GLU A 189 -1.24 -15.35 45.82
CA GLU A 189 0.12 -14.81 45.74
C GLU A 189 0.98 -15.53 44.68
N SER A 190 0.70 -16.81 44.40
CA SER A 190 1.36 -17.53 43.30
C SER A 190 1.00 -16.98 41.92
N ALA A 191 -0.24 -16.51 41.72
CA ALA A 191 -0.66 -15.90 40.47
C ALA A 191 0.01 -14.54 40.26
N LYS A 192 0.09 -13.73 41.32
CA LYS A 192 0.78 -12.43 41.30
C LYS A 192 2.28 -12.59 41.07
N ALA A 193 2.90 -13.58 41.70
CA ALA A 193 4.31 -13.91 41.50
C ALA A 193 4.59 -14.33 40.04
N GLU A 194 3.69 -15.10 39.42
CA GLU A 194 3.82 -15.51 38.02
C GLU A 194 3.70 -14.32 37.06
N ILE A 195 2.75 -13.42 37.27
CA ILE A 195 2.63 -12.19 36.46
C ILE A 195 3.87 -11.31 36.63
N HIS A 196 4.36 -11.14 37.86
CA HIS A 196 5.59 -10.38 38.11
C HIS A 196 6.79 -11.03 37.41
N ARG A 197 6.89 -12.36 37.43
CA ARG A 197 7.92 -13.11 36.71
C ARG A 197 7.87 -12.82 35.21
N ILE A 198 6.70 -12.92 34.59
CA ILE A 198 6.52 -12.64 33.15
C ILE A 198 6.90 -11.19 32.82
N LEU A 199 6.41 -10.20 33.59
CA LEU A 199 6.76 -8.79 33.40
C LEU A 199 8.28 -8.58 33.47
N ARG A 200 8.92 -9.16 34.48
CA ARG A 200 10.36 -9.05 34.69
C ARG A 200 11.15 -9.70 33.55
N GLU A 201 10.81 -10.94 33.19
CA GLU A 201 11.46 -11.67 32.09
C GLU A 201 11.30 -10.93 30.75
N GLY A 202 10.14 -10.31 30.52
CA GLY A 202 9.90 -9.48 29.35
C GLY A 202 10.80 -8.25 29.29
N CYS A 203 10.87 -7.49 30.39
CA CYS A 203 11.69 -6.29 30.49
C CYS A 203 13.20 -6.61 30.37
N GLU A 204 13.68 -7.63 31.08
CA GLU A 204 15.07 -8.10 31.00
C GLU A 204 15.39 -8.66 29.61
N GLY A 205 14.44 -9.35 28.98
CA GLY A 205 14.58 -9.90 27.63
C GLY A 205 14.77 -8.80 26.57
N VAL A 206 13.95 -7.74 26.61
CA VAL A 206 14.10 -6.58 25.72
C VAL A 206 15.46 -5.92 25.92
N HIS A 207 15.84 -5.65 27.17
CA HIS A 207 17.14 -5.06 27.48
C HIS A 207 18.30 -5.91 26.95
N THR A 208 18.22 -7.24 27.09
CA THR A 208 19.23 -8.17 26.58
C THR A 208 19.34 -8.11 25.06
N ILE A 209 18.22 -8.10 24.34
CA ILE A 209 18.20 -7.96 22.88
C ILE A 209 18.86 -6.64 22.46
N LEU A 210 18.58 -5.55 23.17
CA LEU A 210 19.17 -4.24 22.89
C LEU A 210 20.67 -4.21 23.17
N GLN A 211 21.16 -4.87 24.22
CA GLN A 211 22.60 -4.99 24.47
C GLN A 211 23.32 -5.77 23.36
N GLU A 212 22.70 -6.85 22.88
CA GLU A 212 23.24 -7.68 21.80
C GLU A 212 23.14 -7.02 20.41
N SER A 213 22.28 -6.02 20.26
CA SER A 213 22.00 -5.34 18.98
C SER A 213 23.22 -4.68 18.33
N ARG A 214 24.27 -4.34 19.09
CA ARG A 214 25.48 -3.65 18.58
C ARG A 214 26.17 -4.40 17.43
N LYS A 215 25.92 -5.69 17.26
CA LYS A 215 26.52 -6.54 16.21
C LYS A 215 25.50 -7.01 15.16
N LYS A 216 24.22 -6.68 15.33
CA LYS A 216 23.12 -7.14 14.47
C LYS A 216 22.63 -6.00 13.57
N ASP A 217 21.93 -6.37 12.51
CA ASP A 217 21.19 -5.40 11.70
C ASP A 217 20.04 -4.81 12.51
N ALA A 218 19.84 -3.50 12.41
CA ALA A 218 18.86 -2.77 13.20
C ALA A 218 17.42 -3.22 12.89
N LEU A 219 17.12 -3.58 11.63
CA LEU A 219 15.79 -4.10 11.27
C LEU A 219 15.52 -5.45 11.96
N VAL A 220 16.55 -6.31 12.02
CA VAL A 220 16.46 -7.61 12.69
C VAL A 220 16.27 -7.42 14.19
N THR A 221 17.02 -6.50 14.81
CA THR A 221 16.83 -6.14 16.21
C THR A 221 15.43 -5.60 16.48
N ALA A 222 14.91 -4.70 15.64
CA ALA A 222 13.56 -4.18 15.78
C ALA A 222 12.51 -5.31 15.74
N ALA A 223 12.64 -6.24 14.79
CA ALA A 223 11.77 -7.40 14.69
C ALA A 223 11.84 -8.30 15.93
N GLU A 224 13.05 -8.56 16.44
CA GLU A 224 13.27 -9.35 17.66
C GLU A 224 12.62 -8.71 18.89
N VAL A 225 12.79 -7.40 19.06
CA VAL A 225 12.19 -6.63 20.18
C VAL A 225 10.67 -6.63 20.10
N ILE A 226 10.10 -6.34 18.92
CA ILE A 226 8.64 -6.34 18.72
C ILE A 226 8.07 -7.73 19.00
N THR A 227 8.72 -8.78 18.49
CA THR A 227 8.30 -10.17 18.74
C THR A 227 8.40 -10.55 20.22
N ALA A 228 9.45 -10.08 20.91
CA ALA A 228 9.59 -10.30 22.34
C ALA A 228 8.44 -9.62 23.11
N MET A 229 8.15 -8.35 22.83
CA MET A 229 7.04 -7.63 23.46
C MET A 229 5.68 -8.27 23.18
N ASP A 230 5.40 -8.65 21.93
CA ASP A 230 4.16 -9.33 21.54
C ASP A 230 3.96 -10.66 22.29
N LYS A 231 5.04 -11.45 22.39
CA LYS A 231 5.04 -12.68 23.18
C LYS A 231 4.72 -12.41 24.66
N GLN A 232 5.32 -11.37 25.24
CA GLN A 232 5.11 -11.03 26.65
C GLN A 232 3.67 -10.58 26.93
N VAL A 233 3.10 -9.73 26.07
CA VAL A 233 1.68 -9.35 26.17
C VAL A 233 0.80 -10.59 26.09
N THR A 234 1.07 -11.49 25.14
CA THR A 234 0.31 -12.73 24.98
C THR A 234 0.43 -13.65 26.20
N ASP A 235 1.63 -13.81 26.76
CA ASP A 235 1.87 -14.65 27.93
C ASP A 235 1.22 -14.05 29.20
N LEU A 236 1.20 -12.72 29.34
CA LEU A 236 0.45 -12.02 30.40
C LEU A 236 -1.05 -12.27 30.31
N VAL A 237 -1.63 -12.11 29.11
CA VAL A 237 -3.06 -12.36 28.87
C VAL A 237 -3.42 -13.79 29.22
N ARG A 238 -2.68 -14.78 28.72
CA ARG A 238 -2.90 -16.20 29.03
C ARG A 238 -2.77 -16.50 30.53
N CYS A 239 -1.82 -15.86 31.20
CA CYS A 239 -1.63 -16.02 32.63
C CYS A 239 -2.87 -15.51 33.38
N ILE A 240 -3.37 -14.32 33.04
CA ILE A 240 -4.57 -13.75 33.66
C ILE A 240 -5.79 -14.64 33.39
N GLU A 241 -6.00 -15.08 32.14
CA GLU A 241 -7.10 -15.99 31.77
C GLU A 241 -7.07 -17.30 32.55
N LYS A 242 -5.88 -17.85 32.83
CA LYS A 242 -5.73 -19.08 33.62
C LYS A 242 -6.21 -18.92 35.07
N PHE A 243 -5.99 -17.76 35.67
CA PHE A 243 -6.32 -17.50 37.08
C PHE A 243 -7.69 -16.84 37.27
N VAL A 244 -8.25 -16.24 36.22
CA VAL A 244 -9.59 -15.66 36.24
C VAL A 244 -10.58 -16.63 35.60
N SER A 245 -11.20 -17.46 36.44
CA SER A 245 -12.28 -18.37 36.05
C SER A 245 -13.53 -17.60 35.59
N ASP A 246 -13.81 -17.67 34.28
CA ASP A 246 -15.04 -17.46 33.49
C ASP A 246 -16.03 -16.30 33.72
N ASP A 247 -16.28 -15.74 34.91
CA ASP A 247 -17.57 -15.02 35.08
C ASP A 247 -17.59 -13.48 35.15
N GLU A 248 -16.46 -12.74 35.15
CA GLU A 248 -16.59 -11.26 35.20
C GLU A 248 -15.50 -10.43 34.53
N PHE A 249 -14.25 -10.90 34.45
CA PHE A 249 -13.14 -10.09 33.91
C PHE A 249 -12.84 -10.35 32.43
N ALA A 250 -13.06 -11.58 31.95
CA ALA A 250 -12.66 -12.02 30.61
C ALA A 250 -13.51 -11.39 29.47
N ILE A 251 -14.79 -11.12 29.72
CA ILE A 251 -15.73 -10.70 28.65
C ILE A 251 -15.70 -9.18 28.41
N LYS A 252 -15.30 -8.37 29.40
CA LYS A 252 -15.38 -6.91 29.32
C LYS A 252 -14.06 -6.21 28.98
N ASN A 253 -12.91 -6.78 29.36
CA ASN A 253 -11.61 -6.11 29.25
C ASN A 253 -10.66 -6.68 28.17
N LEU A 254 -10.92 -7.88 27.64
CA LEU A 254 -10.10 -8.52 26.58
C LEU A 254 -10.68 -8.40 25.16
N LYS A 255 -11.79 -7.68 24.97
CA LYS A 255 -12.33 -7.30 23.65
C LYS A 255 -11.46 -6.30 22.87
N ILE A 256 -10.20 -6.11 23.24
CA ILE A 256 -9.22 -5.39 22.43
C ILE A 256 -8.90 -6.21 21.15
N GLY A 257 -9.07 -7.53 21.17
CA GLY A 257 -8.87 -8.40 19.99
C GLY A 257 -9.95 -8.31 18.89
N ASP A 258 -11.18 -7.93 19.22
CA ASP A 258 -12.28 -7.82 18.24
C ASP A 258 -12.42 -6.41 17.66
N HIS A 259 -12.05 -5.36 18.40
CA HIS A 259 -12.19 -3.97 17.90
C HIS A 259 -11.14 -3.55 16.87
N VAL A 260 -10.04 -4.29 16.70
CA VAL A 260 -9.09 -4.07 15.61
C VAL A 260 -9.66 -4.53 14.25
N LYS A 261 -10.72 -5.36 14.25
CA LYS A 261 -11.32 -5.87 13.01
C LYS A 261 -12.35 -4.92 12.37
N ASP A 262 -12.90 -3.98 13.14
CA ASP A 262 -14.00 -3.11 12.70
C ASP A 262 -13.59 -1.65 12.40
N ALA A 263 -12.36 -1.24 12.73
CA ALA A 263 -11.88 0.12 12.42
C ALA A 263 -11.61 0.38 10.92
N SER A 264 -11.77 -0.62 10.05
CA SER A 264 -11.63 -0.48 8.59
C SER A 264 -12.94 -0.16 7.86
N ARG A 265 -14.08 -0.01 8.56
CA ARG A 265 -15.36 0.29 7.92
C ARG A 265 -15.77 1.73 8.25
N GLY A 266 -15.13 2.67 7.58
CA GLY A 266 -15.43 4.10 7.70
C GLY A 266 -16.92 4.39 7.47
N ASP A 267 -17.53 5.03 8.47
CA ASP A 267 -18.82 5.70 8.35
C ASP A 267 -18.72 6.82 7.33
N TYR A 268 -19.43 6.66 6.22
CA TYR A 268 -19.90 7.78 5.42
C TYR A 268 -21.40 7.85 5.60
N GLU A 269 -21.87 8.87 6.34
CA GLU A 269 -23.27 9.29 6.31
C GLU A 269 -23.61 9.71 4.87
N VAL A 270 -24.44 8.90 4.21
CA VAL A 270 -25.10 9.28 2.97
C VAL A 270 -26.24 10.21 3.36
N VAL A 271 -25.98 11.52 3.33
CA VAL A 271 -27.03 12.54 3.34
C VAL A 271 -27.73 12.47 1.99
N GLY A 272 -28.95 11.91 2.00
CA GLY A 272 -29.93 11.97 0.91
C GLY A 272 -30.91 13.11 1.10
#